data_AF-A0A955BZF7-F1
#
_entry.id   AF-A0A955BZF7-F1
#
_cell.length_a   1.000
_cell.length_b   1.000
_cell.length_c   1.000
_cell.angle_alpha   90.00
_cell.angle_beta   90.00
_cell.angle_gamma   90.00
#
_symmetry.space_group_name_H-M   'P 1'
#
loop_
_entity.id
_entity.type
_entity.pdbx_description
1 polymer ?
#
loop_
_entity_poly.entity_id
_entity_poly.type
_entity_poly.pdbx_seq_one_letter_code
_entity_poly.pdbx_strand_id
1 'polypeptide(L)'
;MRDTKRVRWFLVFAGLTIAAPVLAQEESERWKAKVPEAGFWPTERMIDLAIDRITDEMAGHYDLDDEQLYETRATIKERVPKWLHENRAEIQTLMNQFFEAQLSGEAPEPNAVAVWSQRALPLINEFKGVVNNMSDDFREFWNDDQQIMLDGELAAFNTGIGLVNNKMSVWADGGYDPETEWIGDPEARRDKERKEREDADKIIEAARQDAMNGGAPSGAGSVSGVEGAPPAPGAPNVKGAAAPVKPKDEWEQYTDEFIARYKLTDEQQQKARMYLKEAQSNRDSYKAKNASRRVEAEALIKKADTPEMKAEAEASLHRMDRTVDRYFDKLKDNLNRLPTRKQRAEAATLAATPTETTEAAAKPQAQKTPGKR
;
A
#
# COMPACT_ATOMS: atom_id res chain seq x y z
N MET A 1 -19.55 3.15 0.80
CA MET A 1 -18.56 3.13 1.89
C MET A 1 -17.60 1.99 1.65
N ARG A 2 -16.28 2.21 1.76
CA ARG A 2 -15.31 1.13 1.98
C ARG A 2 -14.96 1.15 3.47
N ASP A 3 -14.75 -0.03 4.05
CA ASP A 3 -14.64 -0.21 5.51
C ASP A 3 -13.22 0.17 5.98
N THR A 4 -13.02 1.41 6.42
CA THR A 4 -11.71 1.95 6.85
C THR A 4 -11.35 1.45 8.25
N LYS A 5 -11.18 0.13 8.39
CA LYS A 5 -10.59 -0.53 9.55
C LYS A 5 -9.10 -0.20 9.60
N ARG A 6 -8.77 0.95 10.19
CA ARG A 6 -7.40 1.36 10.47
C ARG A 6 -6.70 0.27 11.28
N VAL A 7 -5.63 -0.30 10.74
CA VAL A 7 -4.76 -1.26 11.43
C VAL A 7 -4.20 -0.58 12.68
N ARG A 8 -4.32 -1.23 13.83
CA ARG A 8 -4.17 -0.58 15.16
C ARG A 8 -3.36 -1.45 16.13
N TRP A 9 -2.34 -2.13 15.61
CA TRP A 9 -1.71 -3.31 16.24
C TRP A 9 -0.30 -3.13 16.82
N PHE A 10 0.27 -1.93 16.77
CA PHE A 10 1.59 -1.66 17.35
C PHE A 10 1.52 -1.14 18.81
N LEU A 11 2.52 -1.54 19.61
CA LEU A 11 2.92 -1.05 20.95
C LEU A 11 2.32 -1.73 22.21
N VAL A 12 3.11 -2.62 22.81
CA VAL A 12 3.19 -2.96 24.26
C VAL A 12 4.65 -3.39 24.56
N PHE A 13 5.18 -3.12 25.78
CA PHE A 13 6.09 -3.98 26.61
C PHE A 13 7.23 -3.25 27.36
N ALA A 14 7.23 -3.36 28.72
CA ALA A 14 8.19 -2.80 29.70
C ALA A 14 7.75 -3.21 31.17
N GLY A 15 8.52 -3.48 32.24
CA GLY A 15 9.97 -3.63 32.57
C GLY A 15 10.27 -3.86 34.10
N LEU A 16 11.56 -3.87 34.56
CA LEU A 16 12.15 -3.95 35.95
C LEU A 16 13.41 -4.87 36.03
N THR A 17 14.44 -4.70 36.88
CA THR A 17 14.53 -4.03 38.21
C THR A 17 15.68 -2.99 38.34
N ILE A 18 16.67 -3.18 39.24
CA ILE A 18 17.35 -2.14 40.05
C ILE A 18 18.83 -2.60 40.28
N ALA A 19 19.87 -1.75 40.39
CA ALA A 19 19.96 -0.32 40.77
C ALA A 19 21.00 0.49 39.94
N ALA A 20 21.11 1.79 40.24
CA ALA A 20 22.12 2.72 39.72
C ALA A 20 23.52 2.55 40.38
N PRO A 21 24.61 3.18 39.88
CA PRO A 21 24.71 4.05 38.69
C PRO A 21 25.73 3.53 37.66
N VAL A 22 25.34 3.34 36.40
CA VAL A 22 26.27 2.83 35.36
C VAL A 22 26.17 3.59 34.03
N LEU A 23 26.63 4.85 34.05
CA LEU A 23 27.09 5.49 32.82
C LEU A 23 28.38 4.78 32.38
N ALA A 24 28.41 4.29 31.14
CA ALA A 24 29.47 3.44 30.57
C ALA A 24 29.59 2.01 31.15
N GLN A 25 28.47 1.32 31.35
CA GLN A 25 28.50 -0.15 31.18
C GLN A 25 28.59 -0.44 29.68
N GLU A 26 29.53 -1.29 29.26
CA GLU A 26 29.69 -1.65 27.85
C GLU A 26 28.42 -2.32 27.30
N GLU A 27 28.09 -2.05 26.04
CA GLU A 27 27.04 -2.78 25.31
C GLU A 27 27.30 -4.30 25.31
N SER A 28 28.57 -4.70 25.45
CA SER A 28 29.07 -6.08 25.58
C SER A 28 28.42 -6.91 26.70
N GLU A 29 27.94 -6.28 27.78
CA GLU A 29 27.28 -6.96 28.90
C GLU A 29 25.76 -7.13 28.68
N ARG A 30 25.11 -6.26 27.90
CA ARG A 30 23.64 -6.28 27.71
C ARG A 30 23.17 -7.60 27.08
N TRP A 31 23.98 -8.18 26.18
CA TRP A 31 23.70 -9.46 25.52
C TRP A 31 23.93 -10.70 26.40
N LYS A 32 24.41 -10.54 27.64
CA LYS A 32 24.64 -11.65 28.60
C LYS A 32 23.47 -11.89 29.55
N ALA A 33 22.38 -11.12 29.43
CA ALA A 33 21.16 -11.33 30.19
C ALA A 33 20.61 -12.75 29.96
N LYS A 34 20.52 -13.55 31.03
CA LYS A 34 19.97 -14.91 30.96
C LYS A 34 18.48 -14.82 30.59
N VAL A 35 18.07 -15.49 29.51
CA VAL A 35 16.65 -15.60 29.12
C VAL A 35 15.83 -16.13 30.31
N PRO A 36 14.72 -15.46 30.70
CA PRO A 36 13.91 -15.91 31.82
C PRO A 36 13.37 -17.35 31.61
N GLU A 37 13.51 -18.19 32.63
CA GLU A 37 13.04 -19.58 32.61
C GLU A 37 11.49 -19.69 32.62
N ALA A 38 10.81 -18.61 33.01
CA ALA A 38 9.37 -18.48 33.02
C ALA A 38 8.90 -17.25 32.22
N GLY A 39 7.62 -17.25 31.86
CA GLY A 39 7.00 -16.16 31.10
C GLY A 39 6.34 -16.62 29.80
N PHE A 40 5.69 -15.69 29.12
CA PHE A 40 5.20 -15.91 27.77
C PHE A 40 6.30 -15.57 26.75
N TRP A 41 6.52 -16.44 25.77
CA TRP A 41 7.28 -16.13 24.56
C TRP A 41 6.61 -16.84 23.38
N PRO A 42 6.35 -16.17 22.25
CA PRO A 42 5.80 -16.83 21.07
C PRO A 42 6.76 -17.90 20.55
N THR A 43 6.23 -19.07 20.17
CA THR A 43 7.05 -20.09 19.49
C THR A 43 7.47 -19.61 18.11
N GLU A 44 8.55 -20.14 17.55
CA GLU A 44 9.02 -19.83 16.18
C GLU A 44 7.87 -19.92 15.16
N ARG A 45 7.09 -21.00 15.22
CA ARG A 45 5.88 -21.19 14.40
C ARG A 45 4.80 -20.11 14.60
N MET A 46 4.68 -19.51 15.79
CA MET A 46 3.77 -18.39 16.01
C MET A 46 4.30 -17.08 15.41
N ILE A 47 5.62 -16.88 15.44
CA ILE A 47 6.29 -15.76 14.76
C ILE A 47 6.13 -15.90 13.24
N ASP A 48 6.38 -17.09 12.69
CA ASP A 48 6.18 -17.41 11.26
C ASP A 48 4.76 -17.09 10.80
N LEU A 49 3.74 -17.62 11.50
CA LEU A 49 2.34 -17.43 11.14
C LEU A 49 1.87 -15.98 11.32
N ALA A 50 2.49 -15.22 12.22
CA ALA A 50 2.25 -13.78 12.34
C ALA A 50 2.85 -13.02 11.16
N ILE A 51 4.08 -13.35 10.74
CA ILE A 51 4.74 -12.76 9.57
C ILE A 51 3.99 -13.11 8.28
N ASP A 52 3.61 -14.37 8.07
CA ASP A 52 2.82 -14.79 6.91
C ASP A 52 1.54 -13.95 6.80
N ARG A 53 0.78 -13.84 7.89
CA ARG A 53 -0.44 -13.01 7.94
C ARG A 53 -0.18 -11.53 7.65
N ILE A 54 0.90 -10.95 8.19
CA ILE A 54 1.26 -9.55 7.93
C ILE A 54 1.60 -9.38 6.45
N THR A 55 2.33 -10.32 5.84
CA THR A 55 2.71 -10.26 4.42
C THR A 55 1.49 -10.40 3.49
N ASP A 56 0.51 -11.22 3.86
CA ASP A 56 -0.76 -11.33 3.12
C ASP A 56 -1.58 -10.03 3.18
N GLU A 57 -1.60 -9.35 4.33
CA GLU A 57 -2.27 -8.06 4.51
C GLU A 57 -1.52 -6.94 3.75
N MET A 58 -0.18 -6.96 3.74
CA MET A 58 0.65 -6.08 2.91
C MET A 58 0.41 -6.30 1.41
N ALA A 59 0.32 -7.54 0.93
CA ALA A 59 0.03 -7.83 -0.47
C ALA A 59 -1.31 -7.24 -0.93
N GLY A 60 -2.35 -7.38 -0.09
CA GLY A 60 -3.66 -6.78 -0.35
C GLY A 60 -3.68 -5.25 -0.25
N HIS A 61 -2.78 -4.64 0.52
CA HIS A 61 -2.65 -3.18 0.62
C HIS A 61 -1.87 -2.57 -0.56
N TYR A 62 -0.71 -3.15 -0.88
CA TYR A 62 0.27 -2.62 -1.83
C TYR A 62 0.10 -3.18 -3.26
N ASP A 63 -0.91 -4.01 -3.53
CA ASP A 63 -1.14 -4.63 -4.85
C ASP A 63 0.10 -5.44 -5.30
N LEU A 64 0.74 -6.14 -4.34
CA LEU A 64 1.95 -6.93 -4.58
C LEU A 64 1.63 -8.15 -5.45
N ASP A 65 2.48 -8.45 -6.42
CA ASP A 65 2.42 -9.73 -7.15
C ASP A 65 3.07 -10.89 -6.37
N ASP A 66 2.95 -12.12 -6.89
CA ASP A 66 3.45 -13.33 -6.21
C ASP A 66 4.97 -13.33 -5.94
N GLU A 67 5.75 -12.68 -6.83
CA GLU A 67 7.21 -12.55 -6.73
C GLU A 67 7.54 -11.53 -5.63
N GLN A 68 6.86 -10.38 -5.64
CA GLN A 68 6.98 -9.34 -4.62
C GLN A 68 6.54 -9.79 -3.22
N LEU A 69 5.43 -10.54 -3.11
CA LEU A 69 4.98 -11.12 -1.84
C LEU A 69 5.97 -12.17 -1.31
N TYR A 70 6.52 -13.02 -2.19
CA TYR A 70 7.52 -13.99 -1.79
C TYR A 70 8.77 -13.32 -1.20
N GLU A 71 9.34 -12.32 -1.90
CA GLU A 71 10.53 -11.61 -1.43
C GLU A 71 10.25 -10.79 -0.15
N THR A 72 9.16 -10.00 -0.10
CA THR A 72 8.78 -9.26 1.13
C THR A 72 8.61 -10.20 2.33
N ARG A 73 8.03 -11.39 2.14
CA ARG A 73 7.90 -12.40 3.20
C ARG A 73 9.24 -13.01 3.59
N ALA A 74 10.13 -13.26 2.63
CA ALA A 74 11.48 -13.77 2.90
C ALA A 74 12.30 -12.74 3.73
N THR A 75 12.36 -11.48 3.29
CA THR A 75 13.04 -10.39 3.99
C THR A 75 12.57 -10.23 5.45
N ILE A 76 11.25 -10.25 5.69
CA ILE A 76 10.70 -10.12 7.04
C ILE A 76 11.03 -11.38 7.88
N LYS A 77 10.94 -12.59 7.30
CA LYS A 77 11.30 -13.85 7.99
C LYS A 77 12.79 -14.01 8.28
N GLU A 78 13.67 -13.37 7.51
CA GLU A 78 15.10 -13.30 7.85
C GLU A 78 15.34 -12.33 9.02
N ARG A 79 14.86 -11.09 8.89
CA ARG A 79 15.28 -9.98 9.76
C ARG A 79 14.54 -9.90 11.09
N VAL A 80 13.22 -10.11 11.12
CA VAL A 80 12.42 -9.90 12.34
C VAL A 80 12.61 -11.02 13.38
N PRO A 81 12.56 -12.32 13.04
CA PRO A 81 12.85 -13.39 14.00
C PRO A 81 14.26 -13.26 14.58
N LYS A 82 15.27 -12.94 13.74
CA LYS A 82 16.65 -12.72 14.19
C LYS A 82 16.72 -11.64 15.28
N TRP A 83 16.19 -10.45 15.04
CA TRP A 83 16.18 -9.37 16.02
C TRP A 83 15.40 -9.74 17.31
N LEU A 84 14.27 -10.45 17.17
CA LEU A 84 13.50 -10.96 18.30
C LEU A 84 14.29 -11.99 19.14
N HIS A 85 15.11 -12.83 18.52
CA HIS A 85 15.98 -13.78 19.22
C HIS A 85 17.16 -13.07 19.91
N GLU A 86 17.82 -12.14 19.21
CA GLU A 86 18.96 -11.35 19.74
C GLU A 86 18.56 -10.53 20.96
N ASN A 87 17.35 -9.96 20.98
CA ASN A 87 16.81 -9.20 22.11
C ASN A 87 15.87 -9.98 23.03
N ARG A 88 15.74 -11.32 22.86
CA ARG A 88 14.73 -12.12 23.57
C ARG A 88 14.76 -11.97 25.09
N ALA A 89 15.93 -12.04 25.70
CA ALA A 89 16.04 -12.03 27.17
C ALA A 89 15.49 -10.73 27.75
N GLU A 90 15.78 -9.60 27.10
CA GLU A 90 15.30 -8.28 27.49
C GLU A 90 13.80 -8.17 27.23
N ILE A 91 13.36 -8.40 25.98
CA ILE A 91 11.94 -8.31 25.60
C ILE A 91 11.09 -9.20 26.51
N GLN A 92 11.40 -10.49 26.67
CA GLN A 92 10.63 -11.42 27.51
C GLN A 92 10.53 -10.95 28.98
N THR A 93 11.60 -10.37 29.52
CA THR A 93 11.61 -9.75 30.86
C THR A 93 10.63 -8.57 30.91
N LEU A 94 10.74 -7.64 29.94
CA LEU A 94 9.83 -6.51 29.78
C LEU A 94 8.36 -6.95 29.58
N MET A 95 8.10 -8.07 28.91
CA MET A 95 6.74 -8.59 28.70
C MET A 95 6.12 -9.13 29.99
N ASN A 96 6.87 -9.97 30.72
CA ASN A 96 6.39 -10.59 31.97
C ASN A 96 5.95 -9.51 32.96
N GLN A 97 6.80 -8.50 33.16
CA GLN A 97 6.60 -7.47 34.19
C GLN A 97 5.48 -6.50 33.82
N PHE A 98 5.29 -6.20 32.52
CA PHE A 98 4.11 -5.51 32.03
C PHE A 98 2.83 -6.28 32.39
N PHE A 99 2.80 -7.59 32.09
CA PHE A 99 1.64 -8.42 32.36
C PHE A 99 1.40 -8.64 33.87
N GLU A 100 2.44 -8.74 34.69
CA GLU A 100 2.33 -8.83 36.14
C GLU A 100 1.63 -7.59 36.73
N ALA A 101 2.01 -6.38 36.31
CA ALA A 101 1.30 -5.15 36.69
C ALA A 101 -0.12 -5.09 36.10
N GLN A 102 -0.32 -5.50 34.85
CA GLN A 102 -1.66 -5.52 34.25
C GLN A 102 -2.60 -6.52 34.95
N LEU A 103 -2.07 -7.61 35.51
CA LEU A 103 -2.82 -8.66 36.21
C LEU A 103 -3.01 -8.40 37.71
N SER A 104 -2.17 -7.58 38.35
CA SER A 104 -2.46 -7.10 39.72
C SER A 104 -3.63 -6.10 39.72
N GLY A 105 -3.80 -5.34 38.64
CA GLY A 105 -4.79 -4.27 38.52
C GLY A 105 -4.36 -2.95 39.18
N GLU A 106 -3.22 -2.95 39.86
CA GLU A 106 -2.61 -1.76 40.47
C GLU A 106 -1.74 -1.03 39.44
N ALA A 107 -1.62 0.29 39.57
CA ALA A 107 -0.72 1.07 38.72
C ALA A 107 0.75 0.85 39.16
N PRO A 108 1.69 0.63 38.22
CA PRO A 108 3.11 0.51 38.55
C PRO A 108 3.65 1.85 39.08
N GLU A 109 4.54 1.78 40.07
CA GLU A 109 5.24 2.95 40.61
C GLU A 109 5.98 3.74 39.51
N PRO A 110 6.00 5.10 39.55
CA PRO A 110 6.71 5.90 38.54
C PRO A 110 8.19 5.53 38.37
N ASN A 111 8.87 5.18 39.48
CA ASN A 111 10.25 4.70 39.46
C ASN A 111 10.41 3.35 38.75
N ALA A 112 9.38 2.50 38.76
CA ALA A 112 9.37 1.29 37.95
C ALA A 112 9.26 1.69 36.47
N VAL A 113 8.23 2.45 36.08
CA VAL A 113 8.02 2.85 34.68
C VAL A 113 9.20 3.63 34.08
N ALA A 114 9.96 4.36 34.90
CA ALA A 114 11.22 4.96 34.49
C ALA A 114 12.27 3.92 34.06
N VAL A 115 12.60 2.96 34.93
CA VAL A 115 13.46 1.80 34.62
C VAL A 115 12.95 1.03 33.40
N TRP A 116 11.63 0.87 33.30
CA TRP A 116 10.98 0.19 32.19
C TRP A 116 11.30 0.89 30.85
N SER A 117 11.15 2.21 30.83
CA SER A 117 11.28 3.03 29.62
C SER A 117 12.74 3.21 29.20
N GLN A 118 13.65 3.35 30.16
CA GLN A 118 15.11 3.36 29.92
C GLN A 118 15.58 2.10 29.16
N ARG A 119 14.96 0.95 29.44
CA ARG A 119 15.26 -0.34 28.78
C ARG A 119 14.51 -0.56 27.46
N ALA A 120 13.28 -0.04 27.35
CA ALA A 120 12.49 -0.11 26.11
C ALA A 120 13.03 0.81 25.00
N LEU A 121 13.54 2.01 25.35
CA LEU A 121 14.09 2.99 24.40
C LEU A 121 15.11 2.42 23.39
N PRO A 122 16.19 1.72 23.79
CA PRO A 122 17.13 1.15 22.84
C PRO A 122 16.47 0.09 21.94
N LEU A 123 15.62 -0.80 22.47
CA LEU A 123 14.88 -1.79 21.68
C LEU A 123 14.01 -1.14 20.58
N ILE A 124 13.32 -0.05 20.91
CA ILE A 124 12.46 0.69 19.96
C ILE A 124 13.30 1.33 18.85
N ASN A 125 14.47 1.87 19.19
CA ASN A 125 15.40 2.45 18.22
C ASN A 125 16.07 1.39 17.31
N GLU A 126 16.46 0.25 17.88
CA GLU A 126 16.96 -0.90 17.13
C GLU A 126 15.90 -1.46 16.17
N PHE A 127 14.67 -1.66 16.64
CA PHE A 127 13.56 -2.14 15.80
C PHE A 127 13.22 -1.16 14.68
N LYS A 128 13.24 0.15 14.93
CA LYS A 128 13.15 1.17 13.88
C LYS A 128 14.26 1.02 12.83
N GLY A 129 15.48 0.68 13.25
CA GLY A 129 16.57 0.33 12.34
C GLY A 129 16.24 -0.88 11.46
N VAL A 130 15.68 -1.95 12.05
CA VAL A 130 15.24 -3.14 11.30
C VAL A 130 14.15 -2.78 10.28
N VAL A 131 13.16 -1.97 10.66
CA VAL A 131 12.07 -1.53 9.75
C VAL A 131 12.60 -0.67 8.60
N ASN A 132 13.50 0.28 8.88
CA ASN A 132 14.12 1.08 7.83
C ASN A 132 14.91 0.20 6.85
N ASN A 133 15.76 -0.70 7.35
CA ASN A 133 16.57 -1.59 6.50
C ASN A 133 15.68 -2.52 5.63
N MET A 134 14.59 -3.07 6.19
CA MET A 134 13.61 -3.84 5.40
C MET A 134 12.99 -3.00 4.29
N SER A 135 12.68 -1.72 4.58
CA SER A 135 12.11 -0.83 3.57
C SER A 135 13.09 -0.46 2.45
N ASP A 136 14.39 -0.43 2.76
CA ASP A 136 15.43 -0.22 1.76
C ASP A 136 15.52 -1.45 0.83
N ASP A 137 15.51 -2.68 1.36
CA ASP A 137 15.44 -3.91 0.57
C ASP A 137 14.20 -3.93 -0.34
N PHE A 138 13.02 -3.55 0.18
CA PHE A 138 11.78 -3.55 -0.60
C PHE A 138 11.87 -2.67 -1.85
N ARG A 139 12.64 -1.57 -1.83
CA ARG A 139 12.81 -0.71 -3.02
C ARG A 139 13.60 -1.36 -4.16
N GLU A 140 14.24 -2.51 -3.95
CA GLU A 140 14.89 -3.26 -5.05
C GLU A 140 13.88 -3.99 -5.96
N PHE A 141 12.72 -4.40 -5.42
CA PHE A 141 11.73 -5.22 -6.12
C PHE A 141 10.28 -4.67 -6.11
N TRP A 142 9.98 -3.66 -5.29
CA TRP A 142 8.71 -2.90 -5.35
C TRP A 142 8.75 -1.85 -6.48
N ASN A 143 7.61 -1.58 -7.10
CA ASN A 143 7.50 -0.56 -8.15
C ASN A 143 7.32 0.86 -7.57
N ASP A 144 7.54 1.89 -8.40
CA ASP A 144 7.47 3.31 -7.99
C ASP A 144 6.21 3.67 -7.17
N ASP A 145 5.03 3.17 -7.56
CA ASP A 145 3.76 3.48 -6.88
C ASP A 145 3.71 2.84 -5.48
N GLN A 146 4.21 1.60 -5.36
CA GLN A 146 4.37 0.87 -4.09
C GLN A 146 5.39 1.55 -3.18
N GLN A 147 6.51 2.03 -3.73
CA GLN A 147 7.53 2.77 -2.97
C GLN A 147 6.99 4.11 -2.45
N ILE A 148 6.21 4.85 -3.26
CA ILE A 148 5.55 6.09 -2.82
C ILE A 148 4.56 5.84 -1.68
N MET A 149 3.81 4.72 -1.72
CA MET A 149 2.96 4.31 -0.59
C MET A 149 3.79 3.96 0.64
N LEU A 150 4.89 3.22 0.46
CA LEU A 150 5.78 2.79 1.54
C LEU A 150 6.43 3.99 2.25
N ASP A 151 6.95 4.97 1.49
CA ASP A 151 7.53 6.19 2.05
C ASP A 151 6.48 7.02 2.84
N GLY A 152 5.22 6.98 2.42
CA GLY A 152 4.09 7.56 3.15
C GLY A 152 3.80 6.86 4.49
N GLU A 153 3.76 5.53 4.49
CA GLU A 153 3.59 4.74 5.73
C GLU A 153 4.82 4.83 6.64
N LEU A 154 6.04 4.87 6.09
CA LEU A 154 7.27 5.11 6.83
C LEU A 154 7.31 6.49 7.48
N ALA A 155 6.81 7.53 6.82
CA ALA A 155 6.69 8.86 7.42
C ALA A 155 5.71 8.83 8.61
N ALA A 156 4.58 8.13 8.49
CA ALA A 156 3.63 7.94 9.59
C ALA A 156 4.22 7.10 10.74
N PHE A 157 4.92 6.00 10.42
CA PHE A 157 5.61 5.14 11.38
C PHE A 157 6.71 5.91 12.12
N ASN A 158 7.59 6.61 11.41
CA ASN A 158 8.64 7.44 12.01
C ASN A 158 8.06 8.54 12.92
N THR A 159 6.93 9.15 12.54
CA THR A 159 6.20 10.09 13.39
C THR A 159 5.69 9.41 14.66
N GLY A 160 5.08 8.22 14.54
CA GLY A 160 4.60 7.42 15.67
C GLY A 160 5.72 7.02 16.63
N ILE A 161 6.82 6.48 16.12
CA ILE A 161 8.01 6.14 16.92
C ILE A 161 8.62 7.38 17.57
N GLY A 162 8.60 8.54 16.90
CA GLY A 162 8.99 9.82 17.51
C GLY A 162 8.16 10.18 18.74
N LEU A 163 6.83 10.06 18.65
CA LEU A 163 5.93 10.29 19.79
C LEU A 163 6.15 9.26 20.92
N VAL A 164 6.37 7.99 20.60
CA VAL A 164 6.68 6.94 21.57
C VAL A 164 8.01 7.21 22.26
N ASN A 165 9.07 7.51 21.52
CA ASN A 165 10.39 7.83 22.09
C ASN A 165 10.34 9.05 22.99
N ASN A 166 9.63 10.12 22.58
CA ASN A 166 9.44 11.30 23.42
C ASN A 166 8.72 10.92 24.73
N LYS A 167 7.68 10.06 24.67
CA LYS A 167 6.94 9.66 25.86
C LYS A 167 7.73 8.72 26.77
N MET A 168 8.44 7.75 26.19
CA MET A 168 9.37 6.87 26.90
C MET A 168 10.55 7.65 27.52
N SER A 169 11.00 8.76 26.91
CA SER A 169 11.99 9.65 27.54
C SER A 169 11.41 10.34 28.77
N VAL A 170 10.24 10.96 28.65
CA VAL A 170 9.55 11.61 29.79
C VAL A 170 9.31 10.61 30.93
N TRP A 171 8.92 9.37 30.61
CA TRP A 171 8.81 8.30 31.61
C TRP A 171 10.17 7.88 32.19
N ALA A 172 11.21 7.72 31.36
CA ALA A 172 12.58 7.39 31.78
C ALA A 172 13.18 8.43 32.74
N ASP A 173 12.75 9.69 32.64
CA ASP A 173 13.09 10.80 33.54
C ASP A 173 12.20 10.86 34.81
N GLY A 174 11.29 9.89 35.00
CA GLY A 174 10.37 9.78 36.14
C GLY A 174 9.00 10.45 35.95
N GLY A 175 8.74 11.07 34.80
CA GLY A 175 7.49 11.77 34.47
C GLY A 175 6.33 10.85 34.06
N TYR A 176 6.16 9.71 34.74
CA TYR A 176 4.98 8.84 34.61
C TYR A 176 3.93 9.22 35.65
N ASP A 177 2.69 9.36 35.20
CA ASP A 177 1.53 9.62 36.06
C ASP A 177 0.60 8.38 36.11
N PRO A 178 0.49 7.69 37.26
CA PRO A 178 -0.35 6.51 37.39
C PRO A 178 -1.85 6.80 37.23
N GLU A 179 -2.33 8.01 37.55
CA GLU A 179 -3.75 8.34 37.50
C GLU A 179 -4.25 8.59 36.07
N THR A 180 -3.45 9.24 35.22
CA THR A 180 -3.88 9.63 33.87
C THR A 180 -3.31 8.78 32.73
N GLU A 181 -2.36 7.88 33.01
CA GLU A 181 -1.62 7.12 31.99
C GLU A 181 -1.63 5.60 32.16
N TRP A 182 -2.09 5.06 33.30
CA TRP A 182 -2.26 3.62 33.45
C TRP A 182 -3.46 3.10 32.66
N ILE A 183 -3.30 1.93 32.04
CA ILE A 183 -4.37 1.28 31.25
C ILE A 183 -5.41 0.59 32.15
N GLY A 184 -5.05 0.32 33.41
CA GLY A 184 -5.81 -0.54 34.33
C GLY A 184 -7.11 0.06 34.87
N ASP A 185 -7.24 1.38 35.00
CA ASP A 185 -8.44 2.03 35.54
C ASP A 185 -9.48 2.34 34.43
N PRO A 186 -10.63 1.64 34.39
CA PRO A 186 -11.66 1.89 33.40
C PRO A 186 -12.49 3.15 33.68
N GLU A 187 -12.50 3.65 34.92
CA GLU A 187 -13.27 4.83 35.33
C GLU A 187 -12.45 6.11 35.08
N ALA A 188 -11.18 6.16 35.49
CA ALA A 188 -10.28 7.27 35.11
C ALA A 188 -10.21 7.44 33.58
N ARG A 189 -10.15 6.33 32.82
CA ARG A 189 -10.18 6.40 31.35
C ARG A 189 -11.51 6.87 30.79
N ARG A 190 -12.66 6.47 31.36
CA ARG A 190 -13.99 6.99 30.97
C ARG A 190 -14.12 8.48 31.29
N ASP A 191 -13.58 8.93 32.41
CA ASP A 191 -13.64 10.31 32.86
C ASP A 191 -12.74 11.22 32.02
N LYS A 192 -11.57 10.72 31.61
CA LYS A 192 -10.71 11.33 30.59
C LYS A 192 -11.40 11.37 29.22
N GLU A 193 -11.94 10.25 28.73
CA GLU A 193 -12.71 10.18 27.48
C GLU A 193 -13.96 11.10 27.49
N ARG A 194 -14.59 11.30 28.66
CA ARG A 194 -15.72 12.24 28.84
C ARG A 194 -15.25 13.68 28.78
N LYS A 195 -14.19 14.03 29.54
CA LYS A 195 -13.63 15.39 29.56
C LYS A 195 -13.10 15.81 28.19
N GLU A 196 -12.38 14.94 27.49
CA GLU A 196 -11.87 15.19 26.13
C GLU A 196 -13.02 15.44 25.13
N ARG A 197 -14.17 14.77 25.28
CA ARG A 197 -15.38 15.07 24.49
C ARG A 197 -16.02 16.40 24.88
N GLU A 198 -16.21 16.65 26.17
CA GLU A 198 -16.77 17.93 26.64
C GLU A 198 -15.92 19.12 26.18
N ASP A 199 -14.59 18.99 26.19
CA ASP A 199 -13.68 20.03 25.71
C ASP A 199 -13.67 20.15 24.17
N ALA A 200 -13.80 19.04 23.44
CA ALA A 200 -14.02 19.07 21.98
C ALA A 200 -15.36 19.72 21.59
N ASP A 201 -16.44 19.41 22.29
CA ASP A 201 -17.77 20.00 22.07
C ASP A 201 -17.77 21.51 22.37
N LYS A 202 -17.06 21.95 23.43
CA LYS A 202 -16.82 23.38 23.73
C LYS A 202 -16.06 24.07 22.58
N ILE A 203 -15.03 23.44 22.01
CA ILE A 203 -14.27 23.99 20.88
C ILE A 203 -15.14 24.09 19.62
N ILE A 204 -15.96 23.08 19.33
CA ILE A 204 -16.87 23.06 18.18
C ILE A 204 -17.95 24.15 18.31
N GLU A 205 -18.56 24.29 19.49
CA GLU A 205 -19.60 25.30 19.72
C GLU A 205 -19.01 26.72 19.79
N ALA A 206 -17.79 26.90 20.31
CA ALA A 206 -17.07 28.18 20.22
C ALA A 206 -16.79 28.57 18.76
N ALA A 207 -16.21 27.67 17.96
CA ALA A 207 -15.96 27.91 16.53
C ALA A 207 -17.27 28.17 15.74
N ARG A 208 -18.39 27.57 16.16
CA ARG A 208 -19.72 27.82 15.61
C ARG A 208 -20.24 29.21 15.98
N GLN A 209 -20.06 29.65 17.23
CA GLN A 209 -20.45 30.98 17.68
C GLN A 209 -19.59 32.06 17.03
N ASP A 210 -18.29 31.82 16.83
CA ASP A 210 -17.41 32.68 16.04
C ASP A 210 -17.87 32.75 14.56
N ALA A 211 -18.34 31.65 13.97
CA ALA A 211 -18.91 31.64 12.63
C ALA A 211 -20.30 32.32 12.51
N MET A 212 -21.01 32.54 13.64
CA MET A 212 -22.28 33.28 13.68
C MET A 212 -22.09 34.77 14.01
N ASN A 213 -21.17 35.09 14.92
CA ASN A 213 -20.88 36.46 15.37
C ASN A 213 -19.86 37.17 14.45
N GLY A 214 -18.88 36.43 13.94
CA GLY A 214 -17.99 36.84 12.86
C GLY A 214 -18.75 36.88 11.54
N GLY A 215 -19.58 37.93 11.37
CA GLY A 215 -20.46 38.12 10.23
C GLY A 215 -19.74 37.83 8.91
N ALA A 216 -20.37 36.95 8.11
CA ALA A 216 -19.75 36.17 7.04
C ALA A 216 -18.58 36.88 6.35
N PRO A 217 -17.37 36.27 6.31
CA PRO A 217 -16.15 36.96 5.93
C PRO A 217 -16.27 37.54 4.52
N SER A 218 -16.49 38.86 4.45
CA SER A 218 -16.73 39.60 3.21
C SER A 218 -15.47 39.78 2.35
N GLY A 219 -14.50 38.86 2.51
CA GLY A 219 -13.41 38.60 1.58
C GLY A 219 -13.92 37.92 0.31
N ALA A 220 -14.90 38.53 -0.35
CA ALA A 220 -15.23 38.24 -1.73
C ALA A 220 -14.05 38.76 -2.58
N GLY A 221 -12.97 37.98 -2.61
CA GLY A 221 -11.73 38.30 -3.30
C GLY A 221 -11.98 38.42 -4.80
N SER A 222 -12.29 39.64 -5.25
CA SER A 222 -12.52 39.98 -6.64
C SER A 222 -11.31 39.56 -7.48
N VAL A 223 -11.44 38.46 -8.22
CA VAL A 223 -10.42 37.99 -9.17
C VAL A 223 -10.46 38.90 -10.39
N SER A 224 -9.83 40.06 -10.25
CA SER A 224 -9.88 41.14 -11.23
C SER A 224 -9.18 40.75 -12.53
N GLY A 225 -9.96 40.74 -13.61
CA GLY A 225 -9.53 41.13 -14.95
C GLY A 225 -8.36 40.37 -15.58
N VAL A 226 -8.68 39.28 -16.30
CA VAL A 226 -8.02 39.02 -17.59
C VAL A 226 -9.06 39.30 -18.67
N GLU A 227 -9.00 40.51 -19.22
CA GLU A 227 -9.97 41.03 -20.18
C GLU A 227 -9.74 40.43 -21.58
N GLY A 228 -10.48 39.37 -21.89
CA GLY A 228 -10.37 38.66 -23.16
C GLY A 228 -10.94 39.46 -24.34
N ALA A 229 -10.07 39.96 -25.22
CA ALA A 229 -10.47 40.67 -26.42
C ALA A 229 -11.34 39.76 -27.35
N PRO A 230 -12.39 40.31 -28.00
CA PRO A 230 -13.27 39.52 -28.85
C PRO A 230 -12.54 39.07 -30.13
N PRO A 231 -12.58 37.77 -30.50
CA PRO A 231 -11.96 37.28 -31.73
C PRO A 231 -12.72 37.79 -32.96
N ALA A 232 -11.98 38.28 -33.97
CA ALA A 232 -12.57 38.86 -35.17
C ALA A 232 -13.29 37.81 -36.04
N PRO A 233 -14.49 38.11 -36.57
CA PRO A 233 -15.21 37.19 -37.44
C PRO A 233 -14.66 37.21 -38.87
N GLY A 234 -14.32 36.03 -39.41
CA GLY A 234 -14.17 35.82 -40.86
C GLY A 234 -12.77 35.45 -41.36
N ALA A 235 -12.40 34.19 -41.19
CA ALA A 235 -11.47 33.51 -42.09
C ALA A 235 -12.17 32.26 -42.64
N PRO A 236 -12.23 32.04 -43.98
CA PRO A 236 -12.91 30.88 -44.54
C PRO A 236 -12.17 29.59 -44.18
N ASN A 237 -12.89 28.63 -43.60
CA ASN A 237 -12.33 27.34 -43.18
C ASN A 237 -11.85 26.52 -44.39
N VAL A 238 -10.55 26.59 -44.69
CA VAL A 238 -9.92 25.83 -45.78
C VAL A 238 -10.02 24.35 -45.43
N LYS A 239 -10.58 23.54 -46.35
CA LYS A 239 -10.69 22.09 -46.20
C LYS A 239 -9.29 21.45 -46.07
N GLY A 240 -8.82 21.29 -44.83
CA GLY A 240 -7.64 20.51 -44.53
C GLY A 240 -7.84 19.08 -45.03
N ALA A 241 -6.86 18.56 -45.77
CA ALA A 241 -6.85 17.16 -46.15
C ALA A 241 -6.83 16.30 -44.87
N ALA A 242 -7.70 15.29 -44.80
CA ALA A 242 -7.77 14.44 -43.62
C ALA A 242 -6.41 13.75 -43.40
N ALA A 243 -5.80 14.00 -42.25
CA ALA A 243 -4.56 13.32 -41.87
C ALA A 243 -4.80 11.80 -41.84
N PRO A 244 -3.81 10.98 -42.23
CA PRO A 244 -3.97 9.52 -42.21
C PRO A 244 -4.31 9.07 -40.78
N VAL A 245 -5.45 8.38 -40.64
CA VAL A 245 -5.90 7.84 -39.37
C VAL A 245 -4.86 6.84 -38.90
N LYS A 246 -4.22 7.12 -37.76
CA LYS A 246 -3.30 6.16 -37.12
C LYS A 246 -4.08 4.88 -36.79
N PRO A 247 -3.48 3.68 -36.97
CA PRO A 247 -4.10 2.46 -36.47
C PRO A 247 -4.34 2.60 -34.96
N LYS A 248 -5.47 2.09 -34.49
CA LYS A 248 -5.83 2.13 -33.07
C LYS A 248 -4.88 1.31 -32.23
N ASP A 249 -4.70 1.74 -31.00
CA ASP A 249 -4.03 0.97 -29.95
C ASP A 249 -4.88 -0.25 -29.58
N GLU A 250 -4.26 -1.39 -29.26
CA GLU A 250 -4.98 -2.64 -28.91
C GLU A 250 -5.90 -2.42 -27.69
N TRP A 251 -5.47 -1.55 -26.77
CA TRP A 251 -6.23 -1.20 -25.56
C TRP A 251 -7.43 -0.28 -25.90
N GLU A 252 -7.30 0.57 -26.91
CA GLU A 252 -8.38 1.39 -27.44
C GLU A 252 -9.41 0.51 -28.17
N GLN A 253 -8.95 -0.40 -29.02
CA GLN A 253 -9.82 -1.39 -29.68
C GLN A 253 -10.58 -2.23 -28.65
N TYR A 254 -9.90 -2.80 -27.65
CA TYR A 254 -10.54 -3.57 -26.58
C TYR A 254 -11.61 -2.75 -25.85
N THR A 255 -11.34 -1.48 -25.57
CA THR A 255 -12.27 -0.59 -24.85
C THR A 255 -13.50 -0.24 -25.70
N ASP A 256 -13.33 0.05 -26.99
CA ASP A 256 -14.44 0.30 -27.91
C ASP A 256 -15.28 -0.97 -28.15
N GLU A 257 -14.64 -2.14 -28.29
CA GLU A 257 -15.34 -3.43 -28.34
C GLU A 257 -16.13 -3.72 -27.06
N PHE A 258 -15.59 -3.39 -25.90
CA PHE A 258 -16.26 -3.53 -24.60
C PHE A 258 -17.48 -2.59 -24.51
N ILE A 259 -17.32 -1.33 -24.91
CA ILE A 259 -18.41 -0.34 -25.00
C ILE A 259 -19.55 -0.85 -25.88
N ALA A 260 -19.22 -1.36 -27.08
CA ALA A 260 -20.19 -1.88 -28.03
C ALA A 260 -20.90 -3.14 -27.51
N ARG A 261 -20.13 -4.09 -26.96
CA ARG A 261 -20.62 -5.39 -26.45
C ARG A 261 -21.64 -5.25 -25.33
N TYR A 262 -21.43 -4.32 -24.41
CA TYR A 262 -22.33 -4.07 -23.28
C TYR A 262 -23.30 -2.90 -23.48
N LYS A 263 -23.29 -2.23 -24.65
CA LYS A 263 -24.13 -1.07 -24.97
C LYS A 263 -24.11 -0.04 -23.82
N LEU A 264 -22.91 0.42 -23.48
CA LEU A 264 -22.70 1.35 -22.37
C LEU A 264 -23.37 2.71 -22.63
N THR A 265 -24.01 3.28 -21.61
CA THR A 265 -24.56 4.65 -21.64
C THR A 265 -23.44 5.68 -21.74
N ASP A 266 -23.74 6.90 -22.15
CA ASP A 266 -22.72 7.94 -22.38
C ASP A 266 -21.86 8.22 -21.14
N GLU A 267 -22.46 8.21 -19.94
CA GLU A 267 -21.72 8.30 -18.65
C GLU A 267 -20.76 7.10 -18.44
N GLN A 268 -21.23 5.87 -18.72
CA GLN A 268 -20.41 4.67 -18.66
C GLN A 268 -19.29 4.70 -19.72
N GLN A 269 -19.54 5.23 -20.92
CA GLN A 269 -18.55 5.39 -21.98
C GLN A 269 -17.48 6.44 -21.65
N GLN A 270 -17.87 7.59 -21.11
CA GLN A 270 -16.94 8.61 -20.63
C GLN A 270 -16.02 8.02 -19.56
N LYS A 271 -16.59 7.28 -18.60
CA LYS A 271 -15.83 6.62 -17.54
C LYS A 271 -14.92 5.49 -18.05
N ALA A 272 -15.36 4.71 -19.03
CA ALA A 272 -14.52 3.73 -19.72
C ALA A 272 -13.30 4.39 -20.40
N ARG A 273 -13.52 5.52 -21.09
CA ARG A 273 -12.44 6.30 -21.72
C ARG A 273 -11.50 6.98 -20.73
N MET A 274 -11.98 7.36 -19.54
CA MET A 274 -11.11 7.81 -18.44
C MET A 274 -10.18 6.69 -17.99
N TYR A 275 -10.70 5.49 -17.72
CA TYR A 275 -9.88 4.34 -17.34
C TYR A 275 -8.86 3.94 -18.43
N LEU A 276 -9.26 3.96 -19.70
CA LEU A 276 -8.34 3.72 -20.82
C LEU A 276 -7.19 4.75 -20.82
N LYS A 277 -7.50 6.04 -20.69
CA LYS A 277 -6.49 7.12 -20.68
C LYS A 277 -5.54 6.99 -19.48
N GLU A 278 -6.06 6.65 -18.30
CA GLU A 278 -5.29 6.39 -17.08
C GLU A 278 -4.31 5.22 -17.30
N ALA A 279 -4.83 4.08 -17.78
CA ALA A 279 -4.01 2.89 -18.05
C ALA A 279 -2.94 3.15 -19.13
N GLN A 280 -3.30 3.82 -20.24
CA GLN A 280 -2.34 4.23 -21.28
C GLN A 280 -1.26 5.17 -20.72
N SER A 281 -1.63 6.15 -19.89
CA SER A 281 -0.68 7.07 -19.25
C SER A 281 0.33 6.32 -18.37
N ASN A 282 -0.12 5.36 -17.57
CA ASN A 282 0.73 4.57 -16.69
C ASN A 282 1.66 3.65 -17.50
N ARG A 283 1.12 2.96 -18.52
CA ARG A 283 1.88 2.14 -19.48
C ARG A 283 2.96 2.94 -20.18
N ASP A 284 2.62 4.10 -20.73
CA ASP A 284 3.52 4.87 -21.58
C ASP A 284 4.58 5.59 -20.72
N SER A 285 4.24 6.00 -19.49
CA SER A 285 5.20 6.44 -18.48
C SER A 285 6.19 5.33 -18.09
N TYR A 286 5.69 4.13 -17.79
CA TYR A 286 6.53 2.97 -17.44
C TYR A 286 7.46 2.55 -18.59
N LYS A 287 6.94 2.52 -19.83
CA LYS A 287 7.72 2.24 -21.04
C LYS A 287 8.79 3.31 -21.29
N ALA A 288 8.49 4.60 -21.04
CA ALA A 288 9.47 5.67 -21.14
C ALA A 288 10.59 5.54 -20.08
N LYS A 289 10.24 5.30 -18.81
CA LYS A 289 11.21 5.09 -17.72
C LYS A 289 12.15 3.90 -17.99
N ASN A 290 11.62 2.79 -18.49
CA ASN A 290 12.38 1.55 -18.70
C ASN A 290 12.95 1.38 -20.13
N ALA A 291 12.84 2.40 -20.99
CA ALA A 291 13.25 2.30 -22.40
C ALA A 291 14.72 1.88 -22.59
N SER A 292 15.63 2.41 -21.75
CA SER A 292 17.05 2.04 -21.74
C SER A 292 17.26 0.56 -21.34
N ARG A 293 16.69 0.16 -20.19
CA ARG A 293 16.77 -1.22 -19.66
C ARG A 293 16.20 -2.24 -20.65
N ARG A 294 15.15 -1.88 -21.39
CA ARG A 294 14.57 -2.74 -22.44
C ARG A 294 15.51 -2.93 -23.62
N VAL A 295 16.10 -1.84 -24.13
CA VAL A 295 17.09 -1.90 -25.23
C VAL A 295 18.34 -2.67 -24.80
N GLU A 296 18.77 -2.52 -23.55
CA GLU A 296 19.88 -3.27 -22.96
C GLU A 296 19.58 -4.77 -22.85
N ALA A 297 18.42 -5.16 -22.27
CA ALA A 297 17.99 -6.55 -22.22
C ALA A 297 17.89 -7.17 -23.62
N GLU A 298 17.27 -6.47 -24.58
CA GLU A 298 17.22 -6.90 -25.97
C GLU A 298 18.60 -7.04 -26.62
N ALA A 299 19.57 -6.19 -26.26
CA ALA A 299 20.95 -6.28 -26.74
C ALA A 299 21.72 -7.45 -26.11
N LEU A 300 21.45 -7.78 -24.84
CA LEU A 300 21.98 -8.97 -24.15
C LEU A 300 21.43 -10.25 -24.78
N ILE A 301 20.12 -10.36 -25.03
CA ILE A 301 19.50 -11.52 -25.72
C ILE A 301 20.14 -11.77 -27.10
N LYS A 302 20.55 -10.70 -27.80
CA LYS A 302 21.20 -10.76 -29.13
C LYS A 302 22.71 -11.03 -29.07
N LYS A 303 23.34 -10.96 -27.89
CA LYS A 303 24.79 -11.09 -27.67
C LYS A 303 25.20 -12.20 -26.69
N ALA A 304 24.24 -12.88 -26.06
CA ALA A 304 24.51 -13.88 -25.04
C ALA A 304 25.21 -15.11 -25.62
N ASP A 305 26.50 -15.27 -25.30
CA ASP A 305 27.30 -16.43 -25.68
C ASP A 305 26.90 -17.72 -24.91
N THR A 306 26.17 -17.59 -23.79
CA THR A 306 25.67 -18.71 -22.98
C THR A 306 24.14 -18.69 -22.85
N PRO A 307 23.49 -19.86 -22.72
CA PRO A 307 22.03 -19.92 -22.56
C PRO A 307 21.54 -19.31 -21.24
N GLU A 308 22.36 -19.30 -20.19
CA GLU A 308 22.04 -18.70 -18.89
C GLU A 308 21.89 -17.18 -18.99
N MET A 309 22.87 -16.50 -19.60
CA MET A 309 22.80 -15.05 -19.84
C MET A 309 21.61 -14.66 -20.72
N LYS A 310 21.25 -15.53 -21.69
CA LYS A 310 20.08 -15.32 -22.55
C LYS A 310 18.79 -15.45 -21.75
N ALA A 311 18.66 -16.48 -20.92
CA ALA A 311 17.48 -16.72 -20.09
C ALA A 311 17.27 -15.61 -19.04
N GLU A 312 18.34 -15.08 -18.44
CA GLU A 312 18.28 -13.95 -17.51
C GLU A 312 17.78 -12.67 -18.21
N ALA A 313 18.31 -12.37 -19.39
CA ALA A 313 17.88 -11.21 -20.17
C ALA A 313 16.44 -11.34 -20.70
N GLU A 314 16.01 -12.55 -21.09
CA GLU A 314 14.62 -12.87 -21.45
C GLU A 314 13.67 -12.73 -20.24
N ALA A 315 14.07 -13.20 -19.06
CA ALA A 315 13.31 -13.02 -17.82
C ALA A 315 13.20 -11.54 -17.41
N SER A 316 14.27 -10.76 -17.60
CA SER A 316 14.27 -9.30 -17.36
C SER A 316 13.30 -8.58 -18.29
N LEU A 317 13.30 -8.92 -19.59
CA LEU A 317 12.35 -8.39 -20.56
C LEU A 317 10.89 -8.79 -20.22
N HIS A 318 10.67 -10.05 -19.85
CA HIS A 318 9.36 -10.57 -19.45
C HIS A 318 8.81 -9.88 -18.19
N ARG A 319 9.63 -9.57 -17.17
CA ARG A 319 9.18 -8.80 -15.98
C ARG A 319 8.72 -7.39 -16.33
N MET A 320 9.37 -6.74 -17.30
CA MET A 320 8.95 -5.42 -17.78
C MET A 320 7.61 -5.49 -18.53
N ASP A 321 7.41 -6.48 -19.41
CA ASP A 321 6.14 -6.63 -20.13
C ASP A 321 4.99 -7.12 -19.21
N ARG A 322 5.24 -8.03 -18.25
CA ARG A 322 4.26 -8.44 -17.21
C ARG A 322 3.70 -7.24 -16.43
N THR A 323 4.49 -6.18 -16.27
CA THR A 323 4.04 -4.95 -15.59
C THR A 323 3.17 -4.07 -16.49
N VAL A 324 3.38 -4.09 -17.82
CA VAL A 324 2.44 -3.51 -18.79
C VAL A 324 1.13 -4.31 -18.84
N ASP A 325 1.18 -5.64 -18.76
CA ASP A 325 0.00 -6.49 -18.74
C ASP A 325 -0.85 -6.28 -17.49
N ARG A 326 -0.23 -6.10 -16.31
CA ARG A 326 -0.94 -5.71 -15.07
C ARG A 326 -1.78 -4.44 -15.23
N TYR A 327 -1.25 -3.41 -15.90
CA TYR A 327 -2.04 -2.20 -16.19
C TYR A 327 -3.22 -2.49 -17.14
N PHE A 328 -3.08 -3.44 -18.09
CA PHE A 328 -4.18 -3.85 -18.95
C PHE A 328 -5.25 -4.66 -18.21
N ASP A 329 -4.85 -5.57 -17.31
CA ASP A 329 -5.80 -6.31 -16.47
C ASP A 329 -6.54 -5.38 -15.49
N LYS A 330 -5.85 -4.40 -14.91
CA LYS A 330 -6.46 -3.34 -14.08
C LYS A 330 -7.48 -2.50 -14.88
N LEU A 331 -7.24 -2.28 -16.17
CA LEU A 331 -8.22 -1.69 -17.10
C LEU A 331 -9.41 -2.63 -17.33
N LYS A 332 -9.20 -3.91 -17.66
CA LYS A 332 -10.28 -4.91 -17.84
C LYS A 332 -11.19 -4.98 -16.61
N ASP A 333 -10.60 -4.99 -15.42
CA ASP A 333 -11.33 -5.08 -14.16
C ASP A 333 -12.15 -3.83 -13.85
N ASN A 334 -11.61 -2.64 -14.13
CA ASN A 334 -12.35 -1.39 -14.02
C ASN A 334 -13.48 -1.28 -15.07
N LEU A 335 -13.28 -1.79 -16.29
CA LEU A 335 -14.33 -1.90 -17.31
C LEU A 335 -15.42 -2.90 -16.90
N ASN A 336 -15.06 -4.10 -16.41
CA ASN A 336 -15.98 -5.15 -15.93
C ASN A 336 -16.95 -4.68 -14.83
N ARG A 337 -16.59 -3.61 -14.10
CA ARG A 337 -17.42 -2.98 -13.05
C ARG A 337 -18.47 -2.00 -13.61
N LEU A 338 -18.37 -1.57 -14.87
CA LEU A 338 -19.29 -0.58 -15.47
C LEU A 338 -20.67 -1.16 -15.89
N PRO A 339 -20.77 -2.33 -16.56
CA PRO A 339 -22.06 -2.85 -17.02
C PRO A 339 -23.05 -3.14 -15.90
N THR A 340 -24.30 -2.69 -16.05
CA THR A 340 -25.41 -3.08 -15.18
C THR A 340 -25.70 -4.58 -15.29
N ARG A 341 -26.46 -5.12 -14.32
CA ARG A 341 -26.93 -6.53 -14.37
C ARG A 341 -27.77 -6.82 -15.62
N LYS A 342 -28.54 -5.83 -16.10
CA LYS A 342 -29.34 -5.93 -17.34
C LYS A 342 -28.45 -5.99 -18.57
N GLN A 343 -27.50 -5.06 -18.74
CA GLN A 343 -26.54 -5.06 -19.86
C GLN A 343 -25.73 -6.37 -19.92
N ARG A 344 -25.35 -6.94 -18.77
CA ARG A 344 -24.67 -8.26 -18.72
C ARG A 344 -25.56 -9.43 -19.15
N ALA A 345 -26.84 -9.44 -18.74
CA ALA A 345 -27.79 -10.46 -19.18
C ALA A 345 -28.06 -10.37 -20.70
N GLU A 346 -28.25 -9.17 -21.22
CA GLU A 346 -28.46 -8.94 -22.66
C GLU A 346 -27.24 -9.36 -23.49
N ALA A 347 -26.02 -8.95 -23.09
CA ALA A 347 -24.79 -9.38 -23.74
C ALA A 347 -24.60 -10.91 -23.71
N ALA A 348 -24.97 -11.56 -22.60
CA ALA A 348 -24.95 -13.03 -22.51
C ALA A 348 -25.96 -13.70 -23.46
N THR A 349 -27.19 -13.17 -23.60
CA THR A 349 -28.16 -13.72 -24.58
C THR A 349 -27.72 -13.55 -26.03
N LEU A 350 -27.02 -12.46 -26.35
CA LEU A 350 -26.43 -12.25 -27.67
C LEU A 350 -25.28 -13.23 -27.94
N ALA A 351 -24.40 -13.46 -26.96
CA ALA A 351 -23.31 -14.43 -27.07
C ALA A 351 -23.77 -15.89 -27.07
N ALA A 352 -24.91 -16.19 -26.44
CA ALA A 352 -25.51 -17.53 -26.39
C ALA A 352 -26.38 -17.88 -27.62
N THR A 353 -26.57 -16.93 -28.54
CA THR A 353 -27.22 -17.19 -29.84
C THR A 353 -26.12 -17.64 -30.82
N PRO A 354 -26.02 -18.94 -31.19
CA PRO A 354 -25.00 -19.38 -32.12
C PRO A 354 -25.22 -18.74 -33.49
N THR A 355 -24.13 -18.38 -34.17
CA THR A 355 -24.16 -17.75 -35.50
C THR A 355 -24.47 -18.80 -36.58
N GLU A 356 -25.73 -19.25 -36.64
CA GLU A 356 -26.25 -20.37 -37.44
C GLU A 356 -26.29 -20.11 -38.98
N THR A 357 -25.40 -19.27 -39.51
CA THR A 357 -25.59 -18.65 -40.84
C THR A 357 -24.32 -18.47 -41.69
N THR A 358 -23.35 -19.42 -41.66
CA THR A 358 -22.27 -19.40 -42.67
C THR A 358 -21.77 -20.75 -43.22
N GLU A 359 -22.24 -21.92 -42.74
CA GLU A 359 -21.71 -23.23 -43.19
C GLU A 359 -22.58 -23.98 -44.24
N ALA A 360 -23.57 -23.31 -44.84
CA ALA A 360 -24.52 -23.95 -45.77
C ALA A 360 -24.12 -23.88 -47.27
N ALA A 361 -23.04 -23.18 -47.63
CA ALA A 361 -22.76 -22.78 -49.02
C ALA A 361 -21.57 -23.53 -49.70
N ALA A 362 -20.81 -24.34 -48.98
CA ALA A 362 -19.60 -24.99 -49.49
C ALA A 362 -19.85 -26.39 -50.09
N LYS A 363 -20.77 -26.53 -51.05
CA LYS A 363 -20.90 -27.78 -51.83
C LYS A 363 -19.71 -27.95 -52.77
N PRO A 364 -18.86 -28.99 -52.64
CA PRO A 364 -17.79 -29.23 -53.59
C PRO A 364 -18.36 -29.66 -54.94
N GLN A 365 -18.07 -28.91 -56.00
CA GLN A 365 -18.37 -29.36 -57.37
C GLN A 365 -17.42 -30.51 -57.73
N ALA A 366 -17.94 -31.72 -57.82
CA ALA A 366 -17.18 -32.89 -58.23
C ALA A 366 -16.68 -32.73 -59.69
N GLN A 367 -15.38 -32.50 -59.86
CA GLN A 367 -14.76 -32.46 -61.17
C GLN A 367 -14.82 -33.84 -61.82
N LYS A 368 -15.47 -33.94 -62.99
CA LYS A 368 -15.48 -35.16 -63.80
C LYS A 368 -14.17 -35.27 -64.57
N THR A 369 -13.31 -36.22 -64.18
CA THR A 369 -12.11 -36.56 -64.95
C THR A 369 -12.51 -37.25 -66.27
N PRO A 370 -12.09 -36.77 -67.45
CA PRO A 370 -12.31 -37.48 -68.71
C PRO A 370 -11.30 -38.63 -68.83
N GLY A 371 -11.79 -39.86 -68.97
CA GLY A 371 -10.92 -41.02 -69.20
C GLY A 371 -10.27 -41.00 -70.58
N LYS A 372 -9.01 -41.42 -70.66
CA LYS A 372 -8.38 -41.88 -71.91
C LYS A 372 -8.45 -43.40 -71.98
N ARG A 373 -8.67 -43.89 -73.21
CA ARG A 373 -8.35 -45.26 -73.63
C ARG A 373 -6.94 -45.26 -74.22
#